data_AF-Q5UNK1-F1
#
_entry.id   AF-Q5UNK1-F1
#
_cell.length_a   1.000
_cell.length_b   1.000
_cell.length_c   1.000
_cell.angle_alpha   90.00
_cell.angle_beta   90.00
_cell.angle_gamma   90.00
#
_symmetry.space_group_name_H-M   'P 1'
#
loop_
_entity.id
_entity.type
_entity.pdbx_description
1 polymer ?
#
loop_
_entity_poly.entity_id
_entity_poly.type
_entity_poly.pdbx_seq_one_letter_code
_entity_poly.pdbx_strand_id
1 'polypeptide(L)'
;VGSAAASAAASRLSSPEASSRVSSAVSNLVSSGPTNSAALSNTISNLVSQIGSSNPGLSGCDVLVQALLELVSALIQILGSSSIGQVNYGSAGQATQIV
;
A
#
# COMPACT_ATOMS: atom_id res chain seq x y z
N VAL A 1 18.58 9.44 7.83
CA VAL A 1 17.23 9.56 8.41
C VAL A 1 16.20 8.63 7.77
N GLY A 2 16.25 8.33 6.46
CA GLY A 2 15.26 7.43 5.80
C GLY A 2 15.28 5.97 6.28
N SER A 3 16.45 5.40 6.60
CA SER A 3 16.56 4.00 7.03
C SER A 3 15.84 3.71 8.35
N ALA A 4 15.85 4.67 9.29
CA ALA A 4 15.21 4.53 10.59
C ALA A 4 13.68 4.54 10.48
N ALA A 5 13.12 5.42 9.64
CA ALA A 5 11.68 5.48 9.37
C ALA A 5 11.19 4.19 8.69
N ALA A 6 11.91 3.69 7.69
CA ALA A 6 11.58 2.42 7.04
C ALA A 6 11.64 1.23 8.01
N SER A 7 12.65 1.18 8.89
CA SER A 7 12.79 0.13 9.90
C SER A 7 11.62 0.15 10.90
N ALA A 8 11.26 1.35 11.39
CA ALA A 8 10.14 1.51 12.31
C ALA A 8 8.81 1.15 11.66
N ALA A 9 8.62 1.54 10.40
CA ALA A 9 7.43 1.20 9.64
C ALA A 9 7.34 -0.32 9.34
N ALA A 10 8.46 -0.97 9.03
CA ALA A 10 8.51 -2.42 8.87
C ALA A 10 8.15 -3.17 10.16
N SER A 11 8.61 -2.69 11.32
CA SER A 11 8.21 -3.25 12.62
C SER A 11 6.70 -3.11 12.85
N ARG A 12 6.10 -1.98 12.48
CA ARG A 12 4.63 -1.78 12.56
C ARG A 12 3.86 -2.60 11.52
N LEU A 13 4.44 -2.83 10.34
CA LEU A 13 3.86 -3.67 9.29
C LEU A 13 3.71 -5.14 9.72
N SER A 14 4.59 -5.60 10.61
CA SER A 14 4.53 -6.95 11.20
C SER A 14 3.44 -7.08 12.29
N SER A 15 2.76 -5.99 12.64
CA SER A 15 1.65 -6.02 13.61
C SER A 15 0.37 -6.60 12.98
N PRO A 16 -0.48 -7.25 13.79
CA PRO A 16 -1.75 -7.82 13.32
C PRO A 16 -2.68 -6.77 12.70
N GLU A 17 -2.68 -5.53 13.20
CA GLU A 17 -3.50 -4.45 12.63
C GLU A 17 -3.11 -4.10 11.19
N ALA A 18 -1.80 -4.08 10.90
CA ALA A 18 -1.31 -3.83 9.55
C ALA A 18 -1.70 -5.00 8.62
N SER A 19 -1.66 -6.24 9.11
CA SER A 19 -2.13 -7.40 8.33
C SER A 19 -3.62 -7.27 7.95
N SER A 20 -4.48 -6.83 8.86
CA SER A 20 -5.90 -6.56 8.54
C SER A 20 -6.06 -5.46 7.49
N ARG A 21 -5.32 -4.35 7.62
CA ARG A 21 -5.34 -3.25 6.64
C ARG A 21 -4.86 -3.67 5.27
N VAL A 22 -3.77 -4.44 5.21
CA VAL A 22 -3.24 -5.04 3.97
C VAL A 22 -4.28 -5.95 3.32
N SER A 23 -4.92 -6.84 4.09
CA SER A 23 -5.97 -7.72 3.56
C SER A 23 -7.16 -6.94 3.00
N SER A 24 -7.59 -5.87 3.68
CA SER A 24 -8.65 -4.98 3.16
C SER A 24 -8.21 -4.25 1.90
N ALA A 25 -6.96 -3.75 1.85
CA ALA A 25 -6.40 -3.12 0.66
C ALA A 25 -6.37 -4.09 -0.53
N VAL A 26 -5.94 -5.34 -0.32
CA VAL A 26 -6.00 -6.40 -1.34
C VAL A 26 -7.43 -6.60 -1.84
N SER A 27 -8.40 -6.76 -0.93
CA SER A 27 -9.80 -6.95 -1.30
C SER A 27 -10.34 -5.78 -2.13
N ASN A 28 -10.04 -4.54 -1.75
CA ASN A 28 -10.45 -3.34 -2.47
C ASN A 28 -9.82 -3.25 -3.87
N LEU A 29 -8.52 -3.50 -3.97
CA LEU A 29 -7.75 -3.43 -5.23
C LEU A 29 -8.18 -4.54 -6.19
N VAL A 30 -8.35 -5.76 -5.70
CA VAL A 30 -8.81 -6.89 -6.54
C VAL A 30 -10.24 -6.65 -7.01
N SER A 31 -11.14 -6.21 -6.12
CA SER A 31 -12.54 -5.97 -6.48
C SER A 31 -12.72 -4.81 -7.46
N SER A 32 -11.89 -3.77 -7.39
CA SER A 32 -11.99 -2.58 -8.25
C SER A 32 -11.09 -2.62 -9.49
N GLY A 33 -10.19 -3.61 -9.56
CA GLY A 33 -9.11 -3.68 -10.53
C GLY A 33 -7.81 -3.03 -10.00
N PRO A 34 -6.68 -3.77 -9.95
CA PRO A 34 -5.43 -3.28 -9.35
C PRO A 34 -4.76 -2.14 -10.13
N THR A 35 -5.18 -1.88 -11.37
CA THR A 35 -4.72 -0.76 -12.21
C THR A 35 -5.69 0.43 -12.23
N ASN A 36 -6.76 0.38 -11.44
CA ASN A 36 -7.73 1.47 -11.36
C ASN A 36 -7.21 2.60 -10.45
N SER A 37 -6.95 3.77 -11.04
CA SER A 37 -6.40 4.93 -10.33
C SER A 37 -7.28 5.40 -9.17
N ALA A 38 -8.60 5.43 -9.36
CA ALA A 38 -9.53 5.81 -8.30
C ALA A 38 -9.49 4.86 -7.11
N ALA A 39 -9.34 3.55 -7.35
CA ALA A 39 -9.25 2.56 -6.29
C ALA A 39 -7.92 2.65 -5.53
N LEU A 40 -6.81 2.91 -6.23
CA LEU A 40 -5.51 3.17 -5.60
C LEU A 40 -5.58 4.40 -4.69
N SER A 41 -6.07 5.54 -5.20
CA SER A 41 -6.21 6.78 -4.42
C SER A 41 -7.10 6.58 -3.19
N ASN A 42 -8.23 5.89 -3.33
CA ASN A 42 -9.12 5.57 -2.20
C ASN A 42 -8.45 4.65 -1.18
N THR A 43 -7.70 3.64 -1.65
CA THR A 43 -6.99 2.70 -0.77
C THR A 43 -5.91 3.43 0.03
N ILE A 44 -5.12 4.30 -0.61
CA ILE A 44 -4.12 5.13 0.06
C ILE A 44 -4.78 6.05 1.09
N SER A 45 -5.86 6.73 0.71
CA SER A 45 -6.61 7.62 1.61
C SER A 45 -7.12 6.87 2.86
N ASN A 46 -7.67 5.68 2.67
CA ASN A 46 -8.13 4.82 3.76
C ASN A 46 -6.98 4.36 4.66
N LEU A 47 -5.86 3.92 4.08
CA LEU A 47 -4.68 3.50 4.85
C LEU A 47 -4.13 4.66 5.68
N VAL A 48 -3.92 5.84 5.08
CA VAL A 48 -3.43 7.03 5.79
C VAL A 48 -4.35 7.39 6.94
N SER A 49 -5.68 7.38 6.73
CA SER A 49 -6.66 7.68 7.78
C SER A 49 -6.63 6.66 8.93
N GLN A 50 -6.59 5.36 8.61
CA GLN A 50 -6.58 4.29 9.60
C GLN A 50 -5.26 4.24 10.39
N ILE A 51 -4.12 4.40 9.71
CA ILE A 51 -2.80 4.43 10.34
C ILE A 51 -2.68 5.66 11.24
N GLY A 52 -3.09 6.83 10.77
CA GLY A 52 -3.08 8.07 11.55
C GLY A 52 -3.96 7.97 12.80
N SER A 53 -5.13 7.36 12.70
CA SER A 53 -6.02 7.12 13.85
C SER A 53 -5.45 6.09 14.83
N SER A 54 -4.83 5.02 14.33
CA SER A 54 -4.24 3.97 15.18
C SER A 54 -2.92 4.41 15.83
N ASN A 55 -2.26 5.43 15.28
CA ASN A 55 -0.95 5.89 15.75
C ASN A 55 -0.91 7.43 15.84
N PRO A 56 -1.63 8.06 16.79
CA PRO A 56 -1.76 9.52 16.88
C PRO A 56 -0.44 10.24 17.21
N GLY A 57 0.60 9.53 17.62
CA GLY A 57 1.94 10.07 17.86
C GLY A 57 2.87 10.12 16.64
N LEU A 58 2.42 9.64 15.47
CA LEU A 58 3.22 9.65 14.25
C LEU A 58 3.16 10.98 13.54
N SER A 59 4.32 11.38 13.00
CA SER A 59 4.37 12.48 12.05
C SER A 59 3.63 12.08 10.76
N GLY A 60 3.07 13.06 10.04
CA GLY A 60 2.41 12.79 8.75
C GLY A 60 3.30 12.06 7.74
N CYS A 61 4.62 12.28 7.80
CA CYS A 61 5.60 11.55 7.02
C CYS A 61 5.67 10.06 7.40
N ASP A 62 5.70 9.71 8.69
CA ASP A 62 5.67 8.33 9.16
C ASP A 62 4.37 7.61 8.75
N VAL A 63 3.24 8.31 8.84
CA VAL A 63 1.94 7.78 8.40
C VAL A 63 1.97 7.49 6.91
N LEU A 64 2.51 8.40 6.10
CA LEU A 64 2.63 8.20 4.65
C LEU A 64 3.58 7.05 4.31
N VAL A 65 4.75 6.97 4.94
CA VAL A 65 5.70 5.87 4.74
C VAL A 65 5.07 4.53 5.09
N GLN A 66 4.34 4.47 6.21
CA GLN A 66 3.61 3.26 6.62
C GLN A 66 2.52 2.89 5.61
N ALA A 67 1.73 3.87 5.14
CA ALA A 67 0.67 3.62 4.16
C ALA A 67 1.21 3.09 2.83
N LEU A 68 2.33 3.66 2.35
CA LEU A 68 3.00 3.18 1.14
C LEU A 68 3.57 1.78 1.32
N LEU A 69 4.16 1.46 2.48
CA LEU A 69 4.64 0.10 2.77
C LEU A 69 3.51 -0.94 2.86
N GLU A 70 2.38 -0.58 3.47
CA GLU A 70 1.19 -1.44 3.51
C GLU A 70 0.58 -1.63 2.11
N LEU A 71 0.54 -0.57 1.28
CA LEU A 71 0.12 -0.67 -0.11
C LEU A 71 1.02 -1.60 -0.93
N VAL A 72 2.34 -1.44 -0.84
CA VAL A 72 3.30 -2.31 -1.54
C VAL A 72 3.14 -3.77 -1.10
N SER A 73 2.92 -4.01 0.19
CA SER A 73 2.66 -5.36 0.71
C SER A 73 1.39 -5.98 0.12
N ALA A 74 0.32 -5.19 0.00
CA ALA A 74 -0.91 -5.63 -0.66
C ALA A 74 -0.67 -5.96 -2.15
N LEU A 75 0.08 -5.13 -2.87
CA LEU A 75 0.42 -5.38 -4.28
C LEU A 75 1.26 -6.67 -4.44
N ILE A 76 2.23 -6.91 -3.55
CA ILE A 76 3.03 -8.14 -3.54
C ILE A 76 2.13 -9.35 -3.28
N GLN A 77 1.17 -9.26 -2.36
CA GLN A 77 0.22 -10.32 -2.07
C GLN A 77 -0.64 -10.66 -3.31
N ILE A 78 -1.10 -9.65 -4.05
CA ILE A 78 -1.83 -9.82 -5.30
C ILE A 78 -0.96 -10.53 -6.34
N LEU A 79 0.29 -10.09 -6.51
CA LEU A 79 1.25 -10.72 -7.43
C LEU A 79 1.51 -12.18 -7.05
N GLY A 80 1.63 -12.49 -5.75
CA GLY A 80 1.84 -13.85 -5.26
C GLY A 80 0.70 -14.82 -5.57
N SER A 81 -0.52 -14.32 -5.73
CA SER A 81 -1.69 -15.12 -6.14
C SER A 81 -2.01 -15.04 -7.64
N SER A 82 -1.32 -14.17 -8.39
CA SER A 82 -1.61 -13.90 -9.80
C SER A 82 -0.70 -14.68 -10.74
N SER A 83 -1.24 -15.14 -11.87
CA SER A 83 -0.44 -15.65 -12.97
C SER A 83 0.10 -14.48 -13.80
N ILE A 84 1.42 -14.26 -13.77
CA ILE A 84 2.05 -13.14 -14.47
C ILE A 84 2.16 -13.49 -15.97
N GLY A 85 1.39 -12.79 -16.80
CA GLY A 85 1.44 -12.89 -18.26
C GLY A 85 2.49 -11.97 -18.89
N GLN A 86 2.26 -11.54 -20.13
CA GLN A 86 3.14 -10.59 -20.81
C GLN A 86 3.09 -9.21 -20.13
N VAL A 87 4.27 -8.67 -19.80
CA VAL A 87 4.43 -7.35 -19.19
C VAL A 87 4.62 -6.29 -20.28
N ASN A 88 3.77 -5.26 -20.28
CA ASN A 88 3.89 -4.14 -21.21
C ASN A 88 4.77 -3.03 -20.61
N TYR A 89 6.08 -3.07 -20.88
CA TYR A 89 7.04 -2.08 -20.40
C TYR A 89 6.77 -0.65 -20.92
N GLY A 90 6.14 -0.50 -22.09
CA GLY A 90 5.76 0.80 -22.65
C GLY A 90 4.69 1.53 -21.80
N SER A 91 3.86 0.77 -21.08
CA SER A 91 2.85 1.30 -20.17
C SER A 91 3.38 1.63 -18.77
N ALA A 92 4.65 1.33 -18.47
CA ALA A 92 5.23 1.60 -17.15
C ALA A 92 5.16 3.08 -16.78
N GLY A 93 5.38 3.99 -17.75
CA GLY A 93 5.24 5.43 -17.51
C GLY A 93 3.82 5.84 -17.11
N GLN A 94 2.80 5.23 -17.73
CA GLN A 94 1.40 5.47 -17.40
C GLN A 94 1.05 4.90 -16.02
N ALA A 95 1.56 3.71 -15.67
CA ALA A 95 1.40 3.14 -14.34
C ALA A 95 2.02 4.03 -13.25
N THR A 96 3.19 4.61 -13.50
CA THR A 96 3.83 5.56 -12.57
C THR A 96 3.05 6.87 -12.43
N GLN A 97 2.31 7.31 -13.46
CA GLN A 97 1.46 8.51 -13.35
C GLN A 97 0.16 8.26 -12.56
N ILE A 98 -0.22 7.00 -12.35
CA ILE A 98 -1.41 6.63 -11.57
C ILE A 98 -1.11 6.66 -10.06
N VAL A 99 0.14 6.44 -9.66
CA VAL A 99 0.62 6.41 -8.27
C VAL A 99 1.16 7.78 -7.86
#